data_AF-A0A3A0DP05-F1
#
_entry.id   AF-A0A3A0DP05-F1
#
_cell.length_a   1.000
_cell.length_b   1.000
_cell.length_c   1.000
_cell.angle_alpha   90.00
_cell.angle_beta   90.00
_cell.angle_gamma   90.00
#
_symmetry.space_group_name_H-M   'P 1'
#
loop_
_entity.id
_entity.type
_entity.pdbx_description
1 polymer ?
#
loop_
_entity_poly.entity_id
_entity_poly.type
_entity_poly.pdbx_seq_one_letter_code
_entity_poly.pdbx_strand_id
1 'polypeptide(L)'
;MIAALEGAGQRPLSLAGDSGETIVVLPHGGRVLGLYSAASDQNFLWTSAAVSSAKLAREHFPSDRWFNSGGDRTWLAPEIDFFYPHYPDTSRQYFQPRQLDPGHYDAAASDAQVILRNELSMHSFRRGWNAQLRITKTISVTSNPLARGATAPLAARLQFAGYRLQTRLEMLHSDDDCCRVGLWNLLQLPGGGEMLVPVFHETEPVVYFGDIPAGDLCSDSRCVRYRMSAPGEQKIGIDALAATGRAGYVLEDPVDRSRATFVVRSFSVDASGPYVDVPLHRPDAEGHAFQACNIDADYLGRFAELEYHAPAIGGKGAPRYGDDVSQVWAYRGSREAIAQAAMELLGVTV
;
A
#
# COMPACT_ATOMS: atom_id res chain seq x y z
N MET A 1 -7.04 4.93 18.86
CA MET A 1 -7.57 5.12 17.49
C MET A 1 -9.05 4.72 17.37
N ILE A 2 -9.44 3.47 17.70
CA ILE A 2 -10.83 2.98 17.57
C ILE A 2 -11.85 3.95 18.19
N ALA A 3 -11.69 4.29 19.47
CA ALA A 3 -12.60 5.21 20.15
C ALA A 3 -12.69 6.62 19.50
N ALA A 4 -11.61 7.09 18.86
CA ALA A 4 -11.63 8.35 18.13
C ALA A 4 -12.50 8.25 16.87
N LEU A 5 -12.38 7.15 16.12
CA LEU A 5 -13.17 6.89 14.92
C LEU A 5 -14.66 6.70 15.26
N GLU A 6 -14.97 5.91 16.29
CA GLU A 6 -16.34 5.70 16.78
C GLU A 6 -16.97 7.00 17.26
N GLY A 7 -16.22 7.80 18.03
CA GLY A 7 -16.65 9.13 18.44
C GLY A 7 -16.90 10.09 17.26
N ALA A 8 -16.33 9.80 16.09
CA ALA A 8 -16.58 10.52 14.84
C ALA A 8 -17.65 9.90 13.95
N GLY A 9 -18.42 8.93 14.46
CA GLY A 9 -19.49 8.28 13.73
C GLY A 9 -19.01 7.25 12.71
N GLN A 10 -17.70 6.97 12.67
CA GLN A 10 -17.17 5.86 11.87
C GLN A 10 -17.39 4.54 12.58
N ARG A 11 -17.37 3.44 11.82
CA ARG A 11 -17.57 2.08 12.33
C ARG A 11 -16.36 1.21 12.01
N PRO A 12 -15.22 1.41 12.71
CA PRO A 12 -14.07 0.53 12.52
C PRO A 12 -14.42 -0.90 12.96
N LEU A 13 -13.88 -1.87 12.25
CA LEU A 13 -13.93 -3.29 12.57
C LEU A 13 -12.55 -3.72 13.07
N SER A 14 -12.49 -4.79 13.87
CA SER A 14 -11.23 -5.31 14.39
C SER A 14 -11.13 -6.82 14.24
N LEU A 15 -9.92 -7.29 13.98
CA LEU A 15 -9.53 -8.70 14.06
C LEU A 15 -8.42 -8.84 15.10
N ALA A 16 -8.50 -9.89 15.89
CA ALA A 16 -7.44 -10.28 16.83
C ALA A 16 -6.73 -11.51 16.28
N GLY A 17 -5.41 -11.47 16.22
CA GLY A 17 -4.61 -12.63 15.88
C GLY A 17 -4.29 -13.50 17.09
N ASP A 18 -3.90 -14.75 16.82
CA ASP A 18 -3.63 -15.75 17.87
C ASP A 18 -2.46 -15.35 18.78
N SER A 19 -1.58 -14.47 18.33
CA SER A 19 -0.45 -13.96 19.12
C SER A 19 -0.78 -12.64 19.84
N GLY A 20 -2.04 -12.20 19.82
CA GLY A 20 -2.54 -10.99 20.47
C GLY A 20 -2.39 -9.71 19.65
N GLU A 21 -1.96 -9.81 18.39
CA GLU A 21 -1.96 -8.68 17.46
C GLU A 21 -3.38 -8.20 17.14
N THR A 22 -3.53 -6.91 16.85
CA THR A 22 -4.82 -6.30 16.49
C THR A 22 -4.73 -5.63 15.13
N ILE A 23 -5.68 -5.94 14.26
CA ILE A 23 -5.86 -5.33 12.95
C ILE A 23 -7.13 -4.48 13.01
N VAL A 24 -7.03 -3.20 12.68
CA VAL A 24 -8.18 -2.28 12.63
C VAL A 24 -8.50 -1.99 11.18
N VAL A 25 -9.70 -2.35 10.75
CA VAL A 25 -10.22 -2.15 9.40
C VAL A 25 -11.24 -1.04 9.40
N LEU A 26 -11.11 -0.08 8.49
CA LEU A 26 -12.06 1.02 8.32
C LEU A 26 -12.79 0.84 6.98
N PRO A 27 -14.12 0.59 7.00
CA PRO A 27 -14.92 0.53 5.77
C PRO A 27 -14.85 1.81 4.93
N HIS A 28 -14.75 2.98 5.58
CA HIS A 28 -14.48 4.24 4.88
C HIS A 28 -13.09 4.20 4.23
N GLY A 29 -13.05 4.14 2.89
CA GLY A 29 -11.83 3.92 2.10
C GLY A 29 -11.40 2.46 1.99
N GLY A 30 -12.19 1.51 2.51
CA GLY A 30 -11.96 0.08 2.33
C GLY A 30 -10.60 -0.43 2.83
N ARG A 31 -10.07 0.11 3.94
CA ARG A 31 -8.63 0.03 4.28
C ARG A 31 -8.32 -0.65 5.60
N VAL A 32 -7.14 -1.25 5.71
CA VAL A 32 -6.55 -1.56 7.02
C VAL A 32 -5.92 -0.27 7.54
N LEU A 33 -6.49 0.31 8.60
CA LEU A 33 -6.02 1.57 9.15
C LEU A 33 -5.03 1.38 10.30
N GLY A 34 -5.14 0.26 11.02
CA GLY A 34 -4.30 -0.05 12.17
C GLY A 34 -3.72 -1.46 12.14
N LEU A 35 -2.46 -1.56 12.53
CA LEU A 35 -1.78 -2.82 12.77
C LEU A 35 -0.94 -2.67 14.05
N TYR A 36 -1.24 -3.50 15.04
CA TYR A 36 -0.66 -3.41 16.39
C TYR A 36 -0.17 -4.77 16.84
N SER A 37 1.03 -4.84 17.41
CA SER A 37 1.49 -6.04 18.11
C SER A 37 0.85 -6.12 19.50
N ALA A 38 0.79 -7.32 20.09
CA ALA A 38 0.27 -7.52 21.45
C ALA A 38 0.98 -6.65 22.53
N ALA A 39 2.24 -6.30 22.31
CA ALA A 39 3.09 -5.61 23.29
C ALA A 39 3.14 -4.08 23.13
N SER A 40 2.36 -3.48 22.21
CA SER A 40 2.45 -2.05 21.93
C SER A 40 1.16 -1.48 21.34
N ASP A 41 0.77 -0.31 21.81
CA ASP A 41 -0.33 0.50 21.28
C ASP A 41 0.10 1.40 20.10
N GLN A 42 1.37 1.35 19.70
CA GLN A 42 1.87 2.09 18.54
C GLN A 42 1.50 1.36 17.26
N ASN A 43 0.92 2.10 16.32
CA ASN A 43 0.57 1.59 14.99
C ASN A 43 1.84 1.35 14.17
N PHE A 44 1.90 0.23 13.44
CA PHE A 44 2.96 0.02 12.44
C PHE A 44 2.76 0.87 11.19
N LEU A 45 1.51 1.24 10.91
CA LEU A 45 1.14 2.01 9.73
C LEU A 45 1.11 3.50 10.04
N TRP A 46 1.35 4.31 9.03
CA TRP A 46 1.10 5.74 9.12
C TRP A 46 -0.40 6.01 9.09
N THR A 47 -0.83 6.92 9.96
CA THR A 47 -2.19 7.48 9.96
C THR A 47 -2.11 8.98 10.13
N SER A 48 -3.01 9.69 9.44
CA SER A 48 -3.08 11.15 9.55
C SER A 48 -3.36 11.59 10.98
N ALA A 49 -2.73 12.68 11.42
CA ALA A 49 -3.00 13.30 12.72
C ALA A 49 -4.48 13.68 12.89
N ALA A 50 -5.22 13.87 11.79
CA ALA A 50 -6.64 14.14 11.79
C ALA A 50 -7.51 13.00 12.35
N VAL A 51 -7.02 11.75 12.38
CA VAL A 51 -7.75 10.63 13.03
C VAL A 51 -7.27 10.37 14.47
N SER A 52 -6.40 11.22 15.02
CA SER A 52 -5.86 11.05 16.37
C SER A 52 -6.88 11.27 17.49
N SER A 53 -7.96 12.02 17.23
CA SER A 53 -9.02 12.30 18.20
C SER A 53 -10.39 12.36 17.53
N ALA A 54 -11.44 12.09 18.32
CA ALA A 54 -12.82 12.16 17.82
C ALA A 54 -13.20 13.55 17.31
N LYS A 55 -12.64 14.62 17.90
CA LYS A 55 -12.89 15.99 17.46
C LYS A 55 -12.36 16.21 16.04
N LEU A 56 -11.08 15.95 15.82
CA LEU A 56 -10.45 16.13 14.51
C LEU A 56 -11.10 15.21 13.47
N ALA A 57 -11.34 13.95 13.81
CA ALA A 57 -11.97 13.01 12.89
C ALA A 57 -13.36 13.49 12.42
N ARG A 58 -14.18 14.09 13.31
CA ARG A 58 -15.48 14.69 12.95
C ARG A 58 -15.38 15.86 11.99
N GLU A 59 -14.27 16.59 12.01
CA GLU A 59 -14.06 17.72 11.09
C GLU A 59 -13.72 17.22 9.68
N HIS A 60 -13.05 16.08 9.56
CA HIS A 60 -12.53 15.58 8.29
C HIS A 60 -13.45 14.58 7.57
N PHE A 61 -14.03 13.59 8.26
CA PHE A 61 -14.82 12.53 7.61
C PHE A 61 -16.07 13.01 6.87
N PRO A 62 -16.83 14.02 7.36
CA PRO A 62 -17.98 14.55 6.64
C PRO A 62 -17.61 15.55 5.54
N SER A 63 -16.34 15.89 5.37
CA SER A 63 -15.91 16.90 4.40
C SER A 63 -16.07 16.41 2.97
N ASP A 64 -16.50 17.30 2.06
CA ASP A 64 -16.47 17.03 0.62
C ASP A 64 -15.04 16.96 0.05
N ARG A 65 -14.07 17.48 0.81
CA ARG A 65 -12.65 17.41 0.44
C ARG A 65 -12.11 16.01 0.63
N TRP A 66 -11.13 15.65 -0.18
CA TRP A 66 -10.46 14.36 0.00
C TRP A 66 -9.67 14.40 1.29
N PHE A 67 -9.70 13.28 2.00
CA PHE A 67 -8.99 13.14 3.23
C PHE A 67 -8.24 11.81 3.24
N ASN A 68 -6.91 11.90 3.31
CA ASN A 68 -6.08 10.73 3.51
C ASN A 68 -6.03 10.35 4.99
N SER A 69 -6.75 9.30 5.39
CA SER A 69 -6.72 8.82 6.77
C SER A 69 -5.48 8.00 7.12
N GLY A 70 -4.73 7.49 6.14
CA GLY A 70 -3.62 6.56 6.37
C GLY A 70 -3.88 5.13 5.92
N GLY A 71 -3.01 4.22 6.36
CA GLY A 71 -3.21 2.77 6.31
C GLY A 71 -2.83 2.09 4.98
N ASP A 72 -3.41 0.92 4.75
CA ASP A 72 -3.28 0.14 3.51
C ASP A 72 -4.48 0.36 2.59
N ARG A 73 -4.24 1.17 1.56
CA ARG A 73 -5.26 1.66 0.62
C ARG A 73 -5.28 0.79 -0.64
N THR A 74 -6.40 0.80 -1.34
CA THR A 74 -6.52 0.19 -2.67
C THR A 74 -7.10 1.22 -3.63
N TRP A 75 -6.34 1.56 -4.66
CA TRP A 75 -6.74 2.39 -5.78
C TRP A 75 -6.75 1.58 -7.09
N LEU A 76 -7.01 2.27 -8.21
CA LEU A 76 -7.06 1.69 -9.54
C LEU A 76 -6.03 2.36 -10.44
N ALA A 77 -5.41 1.57 -11.30
CA ALA A 77 -4.50 1.99 -12.35
C ALA A 77 -5.16 1.88 -13.73
N PRO A 78 -4.80 2.73 -14.72
CA PRO A 78 -3.73 3.74 -14.66
C PRO A 78 -4.10 4.99 -13.84
N GLU A 79 -3.16 5.50 -13.04
CA GLU A 79 -3.34 6.73 -12.27
C GLU A 79 -3.63 7.92 -13.20
N ILE A 80 -2.89 8.03 -14.30
CA ILE A 80 -3.04 9.05 -15.34
C ILE A 80 -4.45 9.12 -15.95
N ASP A 81 -5.15 7.98 -16.01
CA ASP A 81 -6.47 7.90 -16.61
C ASP A 81 -7.56 8.32 -15.62
N PHE A 82 -7.41 8.04 -14.32
CA PHE A 82 -8.47 8.25 -13.33
C PHE A 82 -8.28 9.48 -12.43
N PHE A 83 -7.03 9.95 -12.25
CA PHE A 83 -6.71 10.98 -11.27
C PHE A 83 -6.33 12.33 -11.88
N TYR A 84 -6.13 12.40 -13.20
CA TYR A 84 -5.74 13.62 -13.92
C TYR A 84 -6.77 14.02 -14.98
N PRO A 85 -7.86 14.72 -14.58
CA PRO A 85 -8.94 15.11 -15.51
C PRO A 85 -8.53 16.08 -16.62
N HIS A 86 -7.33 16.67 -16.48
CA HIS A 86 -6.80 17.67 -17.42
C HIS A 86 -5.47 17.23 -18.05
N TYR A 87 -5.13 15.95 -17.97
CA TYR A 87 -3.93 15.42 -18.62
C TYR A 87 -3.86 15.85 -20.10
N PRO A 88 -2.72 16.34 -20.63
CA PRO A 88 -1.37 16.29 -20.03
C PRO A 88 -1.02 17.39 -19.01
N ASP A 89 -1.90 18.32 -18.70
CA ASP A 89 -1.65 19.34 -17.67
C ASP A 89 -1.88 18.76 -16.26
N THR A 90 -0.80 18.22 -15.68
CA THR A 90 -0.80 17.62 -14.34
C THR A 90 -0.81 18.63 -13.21
N SER A 91 -0.56 19.92 -13.50
CA SER A 91 -0.52 20.99 -12.49
C SER A 91 -1.92 21.52 -12.13
N ARG A 92 -2.88 21.35 -13.05
CA ARG A 92 -4.21 21.95 -12.92
C ARG A 92 -5.07 21.28 -11.86
N GLN A 93 -5.05 19.95 -11.82
CA GLN A 93 -5.84 19.19 -10.85
C GLN A 93 -5.35 17.75 -10.71
N TYR A 94 -5.11 17.35 -9.46
CA TYR A 94 -5.04 15.95 -9.05
C TYR A 94 -6.30 15.60 -8.27
N PHE A 95 -7.06 14.62 -8.77
CA PHE A 95 -8.40 14.30 -8.30
C PHE A 95 -8.48 12.85 -7.83
N GLN A 96 -8.94 12.62 -6.59
CA GLN A 96 -9.21 11.27 -6.11
C GLN A 96 -10.69 10.93 -6.33
N PRO A 97 -11.03 9.91 -7.14
CA PRO A 97 -12.42 9.52 -7.38
C PRO A 97 -13.14 9.13 -6.08
N ARG A 98 -14.22 9.85 -5.73
CA ARG A 98 -14.94 9.65 -4.46
C ARG A 98 -15.56 8.26 -4.34
N GLN A 99 -15.94 7.68 -5.47
CA GLN A 99 -16.51 6.34 -5.56
C GLN A 99 -15.46 5.25 -5.27
N LEU A 100 -14.17 5.58 -5.39
CA LEU A 100 -13.05 4.70 -5.08
C LEU A 100 -12.52 4.95 -3.66
N ASP A 101 -12.23 6.21 -3.33
CA ASP A 101 -11.70 6.62 -2.05
C ASP A 101 -12.40 7.92 -1.57
N PRO A 102 -13.29 7.84 -0.57
CA PRO A 102 -13.50 6.70 0.35
C PRO A 102 -14.38 5.55 -0.17
N GLY A 103 -15.11 5.74 -1.26
CA GLY A 103 -16.06 4.74 -1.76
C GLY A 103 -17.21 4.43 -0.77
N HIS A 104 -18.06 3.49 -1.15
CA HIS A 104 -19.18 3.03 -0.33
C HIS A 104 -19.04 1.54 -0.08
N TYR A 105 -18.15 1.18 0.84
CA TYR A 105 -17.89 -0.22 1.16
C TYR A 105 -18.94 -0.78 2.12
N ASP A 106 -19.66 -1.79 1.66
CA ASP A 106 -20.40 -2.69 2.52
C ASP A 106 -19.43 -3.60 3.27
N ALA A 107 -19.62 -3.75 4.57
CA ALA A 107 -18.72 -4.49 5.43
C ALA A 107 -19.43 -5.63 6.16
N ALA A 108 -18.81 -6.80 6.16
CA ALA A 108 -19.20 -7.95 6.96
C ALA A 108 -17.99 -8.43 7.76
N ALA A 109 -18.18 -8.77 9.02
CA ALA A 109 -17.12 -9.27 9.90
C ALA A 109 -17.52 -10.61 10.52
N SER A 110 -16.51 -11.46 10.71
CA SER A 110 -16.53 -12.61 11.61
C SER A 110 -15.27 -12.60 12.47
N ASP A 111 -15.15 -13.55 13.38
CA ASP A 111 -13.95 -13.68 14.22
C ASP A 111 -12.68 -13.96 13.39
N ALA A 112 -12.83 -14.52 12.18
CA ALA A 112 -11.70 -14.92 11.34
C ALA A 112 -11.31 -13.89 10.28
N GLN A 113 -12.27 -13.06 9.81
CA GLN A 113 -12.03 -12.18 8.68
C GLN A 113 -13.01 -11.00 8.61
N VAL A 114 -12.58 -9.94 7.92
CA VAL A 114 -13.42 -8.82 7.49
C VAL A 114 -13.51 -8.84 5.97
N ILE A 115 -14.72 -8.75 5.44
CA ILE A 115 -15.01 -8.63 4.01
C ILE A 115 -15.55 -7.23 3.74
N LEU A 116 -14.96 -6.54 2.78
CA LEU A 116 -15.40 -5.23 2.29
C LEU A 116 -15.75 -5.33 0.81
N ARG A 117 -16.87 -4.75 0.38
CA ARG A 117 -17.29 -4.76 -1.02
C ARG A 117 -17.72 -3.36 -1.46
N ASN A 118 -17.19 -2.89 -2.59
CA ASN A 118 -17.56 -1.62 -3.19
C ASN A 118 -17.86 -1.84 -4.68
N GLU A 119 -19.02 -1.38 -5.13
CA GLU A 119 -19.36 -1.28 -6.55
C GLU A 119 -19.27 0.19 -6.96
N LEU A 120 -18.55 0.46 -8.04
CA LEU A 120 -18.19 1.83 -8.43
C LEU A 120 -18.18 1.99 -9.95
N SER A 121 -18.44 3.23 -10.38
CA SER A 121 -18.26 3.65 -11.77
C SER A 121 -17.00 4.49 -11.89
N MET A 122 -16.16 4.14 -12.86
CA MET A 122 -14.92 4.85 -13.16
C MET A 122 -14.96 5.40 -14.57
N HIS A 123 -14.44 6.62 -14.74
CA HIS A 123 -14.27 7.29 -16.03
C HIS A 123 -12.77 7.46 -16.29
N SER A 124 -12.28 7.00 -17.45
CA SER A 124 -10.93 7.34 -17.90
C SER A 124 -10.97 8.71 -18.58
N PHE A 125 -10.42 9.73 -17.94
CA PHE A 125 -10.37 11.09 -18.48
C PHE A 125 -9.56 11.19 -19.76
N ARG A 126 -8.45 10.44 -19.85
CA ARG A 126 -7.56 10.48 -21.02
C ARG A 126 -8.14 9.71 -22.21
N ARG A 127 -8.81 8.58 -21.97
CA ARG A 127 -9.28 7.68 -23.04
C ARG A 127 -10.78 7.76 -23.30
N GLY A 128 -11.54 8.41 -22.43
CA GLY A 128 -12.96 8.73 -22.61
C GLY A 128 -13.96 7.60 -22.35
N TRP A 129 -13.49 6.41 -21.94
CA TRP A 129 -14.36 5.26 -21.64
C TRP A 129 -14.86 5.26 -20.19
N ASN A 130 -15.92 4.49 -19.95
CA ASN A 130 -16.49 4.23 -18.64
C ASN A 130 -16.49 2.73 -18.32
N ALA A 131 -16.32 2.40 -17.04
CA ALA A 131 -16.44 1.04 -16.55
C ALA A 131 -17.20 1.00 -15.22
N GLN A 132 -18.08 0.01 -15.08
CA GLN A 132 -18.65 -0.39 -13.80
C GLN A 132 -17.81 -1.53 -13.25
N LEU A 133 -17.31 -1.34 -12.04
CA LEU A 133 -16.37 -2.23 -11.39
C LEU A 133 -16.91 -2.69 -10.05
N ARG A 134 -16.34 -3.80 -9.56
CA ARG A 134 -16.49 -4.22 -8.17
C ARG A 134 -15.13 -4.55 -7.59
N ILE A 135 -14.89 -4.04 -6.38
CA ILE A 135 -13.76 -4.42 -5.54
C ILE A 135 -14.32 -5.21 -4.36
N THR A 136 -13.81 -6.42 -4.15
CA THR A 136 -14.06 -7.21 -2.93
C THR A 136 -12.74 -7.45 -2.22
N LYS A 137 -12.65 -7.08 -0.94
CA LYS A 137 -11.48 -7.28 -0.10
C LYS A 137 -11.80 -8.24 1.03
N THR A 138 -10.96 -9.23 1.27
CA THR A 138 -11.01 -10.10 2.44
C THR A 138 -9.72 -9.90 3.23
N ILE A 139 -9.87 -9.41 4.45
CA ILE A 139 -8.78 -9.19 5.41
C ILE A 139 -8.86 -10.31 6.45
N SER A 140 -7.75 -10.99 6.69
CA SER A 140 -7.63 -12.03 7.71
C SER A 140 -6.28 -11.92 8.42
N VAL A 141 -6.18 -12.48 9.63
CA VAL A 141 -4.91 -12.60 10.36
C VAL A 141 -3.95 -13.52 9.62
N THR A 142 -2.64 -13.31 9.79
CA THR A 142 -1.63 -14.19 9.17
C THR A 142 -0.56 -14.61 10.16
N SER A 143 -0.02 -15.81 9.98
CA SER A 143 1.03 -16.35 10.83
C SER A 143 2.37 -15.65 10.61
N ASN A 144 3.15 -15.49 11.67
CA ASN A 144 4.53 -15.01 11.58
C ASN A 144 5.41 -16.03 10.80
N PRO A 145 5.95 -15.68 9.61
CA PRO A 145 6.80 -16.59 8.84
C PRO A 145 8.09 -16.97 9.58
N LEU A 146 8.57 -16.15 10.52
CA LEU A 146 9.77 -16.44 11.31
C LEU A 146 9.51 -17.41 12.47
N ALA A 147 8.25 -17.69 12.83
CA ALA A 147 7.93 -18.47 14.04
C ALA A 147 8.16 -19.98 13.93
N ARG A 148 8.69 -20.48 12.81
CA ARG A 148 8.89 -21.92 12.56
C ARG A 148 10.34 -22.25 12.24
N GLY A 149 10.76 -23.48 12.54
CA GLY A 149 12.07 -23.99 12.15
C GLY A 149 13.25 -23.21 12.76
N ALA A 150 14.29 -22.98 11.96
CA ALA A 150 15.54 -22.36 12.41
C ALA A 150 15.39 -20.89 12.85
N THR A 151 14.34 -20.19 12.39
CA THR A 151 14.10 -18.78 12.70
C THR A 151 13.25 -18.55 13.94
N ALA A 152 12.71 -19.61 14.57
CA ALA A 152 11.87 -19.48 15.76
C ALA A 152 12.54 -18.72 16.93
N PRO A 153 13.85 -18.91 17.21
CA PRO A 153 14.55 -18.10 18.22
C PRO A 153 14.60 -16.60 17.87
N LEU A 154 14.70 -16.25 16.58
CA LEU A 154 14.64 -14.87 16.11
C LEU A 154 13.24 -14.29 16.32
N ALA A 155 12.19 -15.03 15.96
CA ALA A 155 10.81 -14.59 16.16
C ALA A 155 10.50 -14.27 17.63
N ALA A 156 11.04 -15.05 18.58
CA ALA A 156 10.86 -14.81 20.00
C ALA A 156 11.48 -13.48 20.50
N ARG A 157 12.41 -12.89 19.74
CA ARG A 157 13.03 -11.59 20.04
C ARG A 157 12.29 -10.40 19.42
N LEU A 158 11.24 -10.64 18.64
CA LEU A 158 10.54 -9.62 17.86
C LEU A 158 9.08 -9.53 18.29
N GLN A 159 8.59 -8.30 18.43
CA GLN A 159 7.15 -8.04 18.39
C GLN A 159 6.67 -8.33 16.96
N PHE A 160 5.46 -8.86 16.82
CA PHE A 160 4.88 -9.21 15.53
C PHE A 160 3.43 -8.75 15.43
N ALA A 161 3.05 -8.34 14.23
CA ALA A 161 1.68 -8.25 13.77
C ALA A 161 1.63 -8.51 12.26
N GLY A 162 0.58 -9.14 11.77
CA GLY A 162 0.44 -9.35 10.33
C GLY A 162 -0.97 -9.67 9.88
N TYR A 163 -1.24 -9.38 8.62
CA TYR A 163 -2.51 -9.71 7.98
C TYR A 163 -2.30 -10.19 6.56
N ARG A 164 -3.27 -10.93 6.07
CA ARG A 164 -3.44 -11.29 4.66
C ARG A 164 -4.55 -10.43 4.08
N LEU A 165 -4.31 -9.86 2.91
CA LEU A 165 -5.29 -9.16 2.10
C LEU A 165 -5.51 -9.95 0.81
N GLN A 166 -6.75 -10.36 0.56
CA GLN A 166 -7.17 -10.86 -0.73
C GLN A 166 -8.07 -9.82 -1.37
N THR A 167 -7.77 -9.42 -2.60
CA THR A 167 -8.56 -8.43 -3.34
C THR A 167 -8.99 -9.03 -4.67
N ARG A 168 -10.29 -9.02 -4.94
CA ARG A 168 -10.85 -9.32 -6.26
C ARG A 168 -11.33 -8.05 -6.91
N LEU A 169 -10.86 -7.80 -8.14
CA LEU A 169 -11.39 -6.78 -9.03
C LEU A 169 -12.23 -7.44 -10.11
N GLU A 170 -13.44 -6.94 -10.36
CA GLU A 170 -14.33 -7.41 -11.41
C GLU A 170 -14.79 -6.24 -12.28
N MET A 171 -14.78 -6.42 -13.59
CA MET A 171 -15.40 -5.53 -14.57
C MET A 171 -16.81 -6.03 -14.90
N LEU A 172 -17.80 -5.38 -14.30
CA LEU A 172 -19.22 -5.71 -14.48
C LEU A 172 -19.69 -5.26 -15.86
N HIS A 173 -19.28 -4.06 -16.27
CA HIS A 173 -19.59 -3.47 -17.57
C HIS A 173 -18.49 -2.50 -18.00
N SER A 174 -18.29 -2.35 -19.31
CA SER A 174 -17.51 -1.26 -19.90
C SER A 174 -18.06 -0.94 -21.29
N ASP A 175 -17.97 0.32 -21.70
CA ASP A 175 -18.33 0.80 -23.03
C ASP A 175 -17.18 0.70 -24.05
N ASP A 176 -15.99 0.24 -23.64
CA ASP A 176 -14.83 0.01 -24.50
C ASP A 176 -14.20 -1.36 -24.21
N ASP A 177 -14.13 -2.23 -25.23
CA ASP A 177 -13.50 -3.54 -25.13
C ASP A 177 -11.97 -3.49 -24.93
N CYS A 178 -11.33 -2.33 -25.15
CA CYS A 178 -9.92 -2.08 -24.89
C CYS A 178 -9.65 -1.54 -23.48
N CYS A 179 -10.69 -1.31 -22.67
CA CYS A 179 -10.57 -0.85 -21.29
C CYS A 179 -9.71 -1.81 -20.45
N ARG A 180 -8.64 -1.28 -19.83
CA ARG A 180 -7.79 -2.02 -18.90
C ARG A 180 -7.77 -1.33 -17.55
N VAL A 181 -7.92 -2.10 -16.48
CA VAL A 181 -7.90 -1.59 -15.10
C VAL A 181 -7.05 -2.49 -14.22
N GLY A 182 -6.05 -1.92 -13.57
CA GLY A 182 -5.19 -2.60 -12.60
C GLY A 182 -5.58 -2.32 -11.16
N LEU A 183 -5.39 -3.30 -10.26
CA LEU A 183 -5.42 -3.06 -8.82
C LEU A 183 -4.10 -2.44 -8.39
N TRP A 184 -4.17 -1.39 -7.60
CA TRP A 184 -3.02 -0.69 -7.03
C TRP A 184 -3.18 -0.65 -5.51
N ASN A 185 -2.27 -1.29 -4.77
CA ASN A 185 -2.31 -1.26 -3.31
C ASN A 185 -1.20 -0.36 -2.77
N LEU A 186 -1.52 0.47 -1.77
CA LEU A 186 -0.64 1.51 -1.24
C LEU A 186 -0.58 1.40 0.30
N LEU A 187 0.48 0.77 0.81
CA LEU A 187 0.71 0.64 2.24
C LEU A 187 1.46 1.87 2.76
N GLN A 188 0.80 2.68 3.59
CA GLN A 188 1.39 3.90 4.12
C GLN A 188 2.13 3.62 5.44
N LEU A 189 3.39 4.04 5.48
CA LEU A 189 4.35 3.79 6.56
C LEU A 189 4.91 5.12 7.07
N PRO A 190 5.27 5.25 8.36
CA PRO A 190 5.78 6.51 8.88
C PRO A 190 7.05 6.94 8.13
N GLY A 191 7.15 8.22 7.75
CA GLY A 191 8.23 8.70 6.87
C GLY A 191 9.62 8.72 7.52
N GLY A 192 10.67 8.82 6.69
CA GLY A 192 12.07 8.93 7.13
C GLY A 192 12.86 7.62 7.19
N GLY A 193 12.25 6.49 6.84
CA GLY A 193 12.90 5.18 6.74
C GLY A 193 13.49 4.85 5.36
N GLU A 194 13.90 3.60 5.19
CA GLU A 194 14.51 3.06 3.97
C GLU A 194 13.64 1.93 3.40
N MET A 195 13.26 2.05 2.12
CA MET A 195 12.61 1.01 1.33
C MET A 195 13.67 0.07 0.76
N LEU A 196 13.37 -1.23 0.81
CA LEU A 196 14.22 -2.32 0.37
C LEU A 196 13.42 -3.20 -0.57
N VAL A 197 13.86 -3.29 -1.82
CA VAL A 197 13.18 -4.08 -2.84
C VAL A 197 14.16 -5.10 -3.41
N PRO A 198 14.11 -6.36 -2.94
CA PRO A 198 14.90 -7.41 -3.53
C PRO A 198 14.55 -7.60 -5.01
N VAL A 199 15.59 -7.72 -5.84
CA VAL A 199 15.50 -7.87 -7.29
C VAL A 199 16.27 -9.10 -7.77
N PHE A 200 15.84 -9.70 -8.88
CA PHE A 200 16.52 -10.86 -9.48
C PHE A 200 17.84 -10.50 -10.17
N HIS A 201 17.94 -9.27 -10.68
CA HIS A 201 19.12 -8.74 -11.34
C HIS A 201 19.20 -7.23 -11.11
N GLU A 202 20.38 -6.66 -11.37
CA GLU A 202 20.56 -5.21 -11.36
C GLU A 202 19.55 -4.56 -12.32
N THR A 203 18.88 -3.52 -11.82
CA THR A 203 17.82 -2.81 -12.55
C THR A 203 17.89 -1.33 -12.23
N GLU A 204 17.50 -0.48 -13.17
CA GLU A 204 17.43 0.97 -12.94
C GLU A 204 15.98 1.36 -12.62
N PRO A 205 15.67 1.84 -11.39
CA PRO A 205 14.32 2.27 -11.06
C PRO A 205 13.90 3.48 -11.89
N VAL A 206 12.65 3.48 -12.34
CA VAL A 206 12.09 4.58 -13.14
C VAL A 206 11.47 5.62 -12.24
N VAL A 207 11.92 6.87 -12.31
CA VAL A 207 11.27 7.99 -11.61
C VAL A 207 9.94 8.32 -12.29
N TYR A 208 8.83 8.25 -11.55
CA TYR A 208 7.50 8.66 -12.02
C TYR A 208 7.34 10.17 -11.97
N PHE A 209 7.77 10.78 -10.88
CA PHE A 209 7.81 12.23 -10.65
C PHE A 209 8.72 12.56 -9.46
N GLY A 210 9.03 13.84 -9.33
CA GLY A 210 9.85 14.40 -8.26
C GLY A 210 11.34 14.24 -8.50
N ASP A 211 12.13 14.97 -7.71
CA ASP A 211 13.59 14.92 -7.76
C ASP A 211 14.10 14.10 -6.57
N ILE A 212 14.79 13.00 -6.87
CA ILE A 212 15.38 12.13 -5.85
C ILE A 212 16.82 12.60 -5.57
N PRO A 213 17.17 12.95 -4.32
CA PRO A 213 18.52 13.37 -3.99
C PRO A 213 19.57 12.29 -4.33
N ALA A 214 20.74 12.74 -4.78
CA ALA A 214 21.86 11.85 -5.04
C ALA A 214 22.24 11.07 -3.77
N GLY A 215 22.31 9.75 -3.87
CA GLY A 215 22.64 8.84 -2.77
C GLY A 215 21.45 8.39 -1.90
N ASP A 216 20.24 8.88 -2.17
CA ASP A 216 19.02 8.34 -1.55
C ASP A 216 18.47 7.13 -2.32
N LEU A 217 18.74 7.01 -3.61
CA LEU A 217 18.42 5.82 -4.41
C LEU A 217 19.70 5.09 -4.82
N CYS A 218 19.77 3.81 -4.47
CA CYS A 218 20.86 2.91 -4.83
C CYS A 218 20.26 1.63 -5.41
N SER A 219 20.88 1.12 -6.48
CA SER A 219 20.57 -0.19 -7.03
C SER A 219 21.83 -1.04 -7.06
N ASP A 220 21.74 -2.25 -6.54
CA ASP A 220 22.75 -3.29 -6.68
C ASP A 220 22.13 -4.55 -7.29
N SER A 221 22.96 -5.57 -7.55
CA SER A 221 22.54 -6.81 -8.20
C SER A 221 21.42 -7.60 -7.49
N ARG A 222 21.10 -7.28 -6.23
CA ARG A 222 20.13 -8.02 -5.39
C ARG A 222 19.10 -7.13 -4.73
N CYS A 223 19.30 -5.81 -4.66
CA CYS A 223 18.40 -4.91 -3.97
C CYS A 223 18.39 -3.51 -4.59
N VAL A 224 17.20 -2.95 -4.74
CA VAL A 224 17.00 -1.50 -4.84
C VAL A 224 16.73 -0.96 -3.44
N ARG A 225 17.50 0.05 -3.02
CA ARG A 225 17.33 0.77 -1.77
C ARG A 225 16.91 2.20 -2.04
N TYR A 226 15.89 2.66 -1.32
CA TYR A 226 15.44 4.03 -1.40
C TYR A 226 15.27 4.63 0.00
N ARG A 227 16.11 5.60 0.35
CA ARG A 227 15.98 6.41 1.56
C ARG A 227 14.91 7.48 1.35
N MET A 228 13.84 7.39 2.14
CA MET A 228 12.61 8.17 1.95
C MET A 228 12.55 9.28 3.01
N SER A 229 13.49 10.22 2.92
CA SER A 229 13.61 11.35 3.86
C SER A 229 13.64 12.72 3.20
N ALA A 230 13.60 12.79 1.87
CA ALA A 230 13.65 14.02 1.12
C ALA A 230 12.34 14.83 1.28
N PRO A 231 12.40 16.17 1.31
CA PRO A 231 11.20 17.00 1.28
C PRO A 231 10.47 16.86 -0.07
N GLY A 232 9.16 17.08 -0.09
CA GLY A 232 8.33 17.01 -1.29
C GLY A 232 7.80 15.62 -1.58
N GLU A 233 7.54 15.36 -2.86
CA GLU A 233 6.91 14.12 -3.33
C GLU A 233 7.80 13.51 -4.41
N GLN A 234 8.16 12.24 -4.24
CA GLN A 234 8.98 11.51 -5.19
C GLN A 234 8.47 10.08 -5.33
N LYS A 235 8.38 9.59 -6.56
CA LYS A 235 7.90 8.24 -6.83
C LYS A 235 8.82 7.51 -7.80
N ILE A 236 9.10 6.26 -7.50
CA ILE A 236 9.83 5.34 -8.39
C ILE A 236 8.98 4.12 -8.74
N GLY A 237 9.29 3.48 -9.86
CA GLY A 237 8.76 2.18 -10.28
C GLY A 237 9.88 1.18 -10.56
N ILE A 238 9.58 -0.10 -10.34
CA ILE A 238 10.47 -1.24 -10.60
C ILE A 238 9.72 -2.27 -11.45
N ASP A 239 10.37 -2.70 -12.53
CA ASP A 239 9.81 -3.62 -13.52
C ASP A 239 9.43 -4.97 -12.93
N ALA A 240 8.40 -5.58 -13.52
CA ALA A 240 7.91 -6.90 -13.13
C ALA A 240 8.97 -8.00 -13.31
N LEU A 241 9.84 -7.87 -14.32
CA LEU A 241 10.93 -8.83 -14.56
C LEU A 241 12.00 -8.80 -13.46
N ALA A 242 12.24 -7.63 -12.86
CA ALA A 242 13.23 -7.47 -11.81
C ALA A 242 12.65 -7.79 -10.42
N ALA A 243 11.38 -7.46 -10.16
CA ALA A 243 10.75 -7.56 -8.86
C ALA A 243 10.55 -9.02 -8.37
N THR A 244 10.89 -9.28 -7.12
CA THR A 244 10.80 -10.64 -6.52
C THR A 244 9.45 -10.96 -5.87
N GLY A 245 8.51 -10.00 -5.83
CA GLY A 245 7.24 -10.13 -5.09
C GLY A 245 7.35 -9.94 -3.58
N ARG A 246 8.45 -9.35 -3.10
CA ARG A 246 8.58 -8.85 -1.73
C ARG A 246 9.25 -7.48 -1.73
N ALA A 247 8.85 -6.65 -0.79
CA ALA A 247 9.55 -5.43 -0.44
C ALA A 247 9.42 -5.21 1.06
N GLY A 248 10.36 -4.51 1.66
CA GLY A 248 10.28 -4.12 3.06
C GLY A 248 10.74 -2.71 3.32
N TYR A 249 10.41 -2.23 4.49
CA TYR A 249 10.66 -0.88 4.94
C TYR A 249 11.22 -0.91 6.35
N VAL A 250 12.39 -0.31 6.54
CA VAL A 250 13.03 -0.21 7.86
C VAL A 250 12.96 1.24 8.33
N LEU A 251 12.51 1.42 9.57
CA LEU A 251 12.49 2.72 10.25
C LEU A 251 13.17 2.56 11.61
N GLU A 252 14.27 3.28 11.81
CA GLU A 252 14.91 3.37 13.13
C GLU A 252 13.99 4.11 14.10
N ASP A 253 13.97 3.67 15.35
CA ASP A 253 13.23 4.39 16.39
C ASP A 253 13.91 5.75 16.63
N PRO A 254 13.15 6.86 16.59
CA PRO A 254 13.73 8.20 16.69
C PRO A 254 14.28 8.53 18.09
N VAL A 255 13.85 7.79 19.11
CA VAL A 255 14.28 7.97 20.52
C VAL A 255 15.37 6.97 20.89
N ASP A 256 15.23 5.70 20.49
CA ASP A 256 16.19 4.63 20.78
C ASP A 256 16.70 3.96 19.50
N ARG A 257 17.80 4.49 18.96
CA ARG A 257 18.43 3.97 17.72
C ARG A 257 18.93 2.52 17.82
N SER A 258 18.92 1.90 18.99
CA SER A 258 19.18 0.46 19.12
C SER A 258 17.97 -0.38 18.69
N ARG A 259 16.82 0.25 18.42
CA ARG A 259 15.57 -0.38 18.00
C ARG A 259 15.15 0.09 16.61
N ALA A 260 14.41 -0.76 15.93
CA ALA A 260 13.82 -0.45 14.64
C ALA A 260 12.47 -1.14 14.46
N THR A 261 11.69 -0.57 13.55
CA THR A 261 10.50 -1.17 12.96
C THR A 261 10.85 -1.70 11.57
N PHE A 262 10.33 -2.87 11.22
CA PHE A 262 10.47 -3.46 9.90
C PHE A 262 9.12 -3.96 9.41
N VAL A 263 8.66 -3.44 8.28
CA VAL A 263 7.40 -3.87 7.66
C VAL A 263 7.71 -4.48 6.30
N VAL A 264 7.23 -5.69 6.07
CA VAL A 264 7.38 -6.41 4.80
C VAL A 264 6.02 -6.59 4.16
N ARG A 265 5.95 -6.37 2.85
CA ARG A 265 4.83 -6.77 2.01
C ARG A 265 5.27 -7.86 1.05
N SER A 266 4.54 -8.97 1.04
CA SER A 266 4.71 -10.07 0.08
C SER A 266 3.48 -10.12 -0.84
N PHE A 267 3.70 -10.20 -2.14
CA PHE A 267 2.67 -10.18 -3.19
C PHE A 267 3.14 -11.02 -4.38
N SER A 268 2.22 -11.29 -5.33
CA SER A 268 2.57 -12.03 -6.54
C SER A 268 2.94 -11.06 -7.66
N VAL A 269 3.98 -11.40 -8.44
CA VAL A 269 4.39 -10.68 -9.64
C VAL A 269 4.22 -11.60 -10.83
N ASP A 270 3.54 -11.13 -11.86
CA ASP A 270 3.43 -11.80 -13.15
C ASP A 270 4.29 -11.05 -14.15
N ALA A 271 5.47 -11.56 -14.46
CA ALA A 271 6.40 -10.92 -15.40
C ALA A 271 5.84 -10.74 -16.82
N SER A 272 4.76 -11.45 -17.18
CA SER A 272 4.05 -11.30 -18.46
C SER A 272 2.73 -10.52 -18.33
N GLY A 273 2.40 -10.07 -17.13
CA GLY A 273 1.14 -9.41 -16.82
C GLY A 273 1.10 -7.97 -17.35
N PRO A 274 -0.06 -7.48 -17.80
CA PRO A 274 -0.19 -6.09 -18.24
C PRO A 274 -0.25 -5.14 -17.04
N TYR A 275 0.89 -4.57 -16.66
CA TYR A 275 0.94 -3.46 -15.71
C TYR A 275 0.65 -2.15 -16.44
N VAL A 276 -0.37 -1.43 -16.00
CA VAL A 276 -0.94 -0.29 -16.76
C VAL A 276 -0.72 1.06 -16.10
N ASP A 277 -0.15 1.11 -14.89
CA ASP A 277 0.21 2.37 -14.25
C ASP A 277 1.56 2.88 -14.75
N VAL A 278 1.59 4.02 -15.40
CA VAL A 278 2.73 4.49 -16.19
C VAL A 278 3.29 5.81 -15.65
N PRO A 279 4.59 6.11 -15.87
CA PRO A 279 5.15 7.42 -15.55
C PRO A 279 4.41 8.53 -16.30
N LEU A 280 4.17 9.67 -15.64
CA LEU A 280 3.40 10.79 -16.20
C LEU A 280 4.00 11.34 -17.51
N HIS A 281 5.33 11.27 -17.65
CA HIS A 281 6.07 11.73 -18.82
C HIS A 281 6.24 10.66 -19.91
N ARG A 282 5.75 9.42 -19.69
CA ARG A 282 5.79 8.29 -20.63
C ARG A 282 4.44 7.55 -20.65
N PRO A 283 3.35 8.20 -21.10
CA PRO A 283 1.98 7.67 -21.01
C PRO A 283 1.69 6.44 -21.89
N ASP A 284 2.61 6.11 -22.80
CA ASP A 284 2.52 4.99 -23.75
C ASP A 284 3.50 3.85 -23.40
N ALA A 285 4.27 3.98 -22.31
CA ALA A 285 5.13 2.91 -21.81
C ALA A 285 4.32 1.80 -21.13
N GLU A 286 5.00 0.71 -20.79
CA GLU A 286 4.47 -0.28 -19.86
C GLU A 286 4.59 0.22 -18.42
N GLY A 287 3.69 -0.26 -17.57
CA GLY A 287 3.70 0.06 -16.15
C GLY A 287 4.64 -0.85 -15.35
N HIS A 288 4.76 -0.56 -14.06
CA HIS A 288 5.68 -1.24 -13.16
C HIS A 288 4.90 -2.06 -12.12
N ALA A 289 5.45 -3.22 -11.71
CA ALA A 289 4.80 -4.10 -10.74
C ALA A 289 4.92 -3.59 -9.30
N PHE A 290 6.02 -2.90 -9.00
CA PHE A 290 6.28 -2.30 -7.70
C PHE A 290 6.55 -0.82 -7.86
N GLN A 291 6.08 -0.03 -6.90
CA GLN A 291 6.36 1.40 -6.81
C GLN A 291 6.66 1.78 -5.35
N ALA A 292 7.41 2.86 -5.16
CA ALA A 292 7.61 3.46 -3.84
C ALA A 292 7.46 4.97 -3.95
N CYS A 293 6.67 5.56 -3.06
CA CYS A 293 6.39 6.99 -3.05
C CYS A 293 6.76 7.61 -1.70
N ASN A 294 7.68 8.57 -1.71
CA ASN A 294 8.03 9.37 -0.54
C ASN A 294 7.18 10.64 -0.54
N ILE A 295 6.54 10.92 0.60
CA ILE A 295 5.73 12.12 0.80
C ILE A 295 6.23 12.83 2.06
N ASP A 296 6.70 14.06 1.89
CA ASP A 296 7.02 14.98 2.98
C ASP A 296 6.54 16.38 2.56
N ALA A 297 5.24 16.59 2.71
CA ALA A 297 4.54 17.79 2.28
C ALA A 297 3.51 18.23 3.32
N ASP A 298 3.53 19.51 3.70
CA ASP A 298 2.68 20.06 4.78
C ASP A 298 1.18 19.75 4.63
N TYR A 299 0.70 19.61 3.39
CA TYR A 299 -0.70 19.41 3.09
C TYR A 299 -1.14 17.92 3.04
N LEU A 300 -0.19 16.98 2.96
CA LEU A 300 -0.45 15.52 2.96
C LEU A 300 0.05 14.85 4.24
N GLY A 301 1.09 15.39 4.85
CA GLY A 301 1.83 14.82 5.96
C GLY A 301 3.18 14.25 5.52
N ARG A 302 3.75 13.41 6.38
CA ARG A 302 5.06 12.80 6.19
C ARG A 302 5.00 11.28 6.32
N PHE A 303 5.07 10.59 5.20
CA PHE A 303 4.95 9.14 5.11
C PHE A 303 5.64 8.57 3.86
N ALA A 304 5.88 7.27 3.88
CA ALA A 304 6.31 6.49 2.73
C ALA A 304 5.17 5.57 2.28
N GLU A 305 5.08 5.30 0.99
CA GLU A 305 4.15 4.32 0.42
C GLU A 305 4.95 3.15 -0.15
N LEU A 306 4.64 1.95 0.34
CA LEU A 306 5.04 0.69 -0.28
C LEU A 306 3.89 0.26 -1.19
N GLU A 307 4.11 0.40 -2.49
CA GLU A 307 3.08 0.21 -3.50
C GLU A 307 3.36 -0.99 -4.39
N TYR A 308 2.31 -1.71 -4.75
CA TYR A 308 2.40 -2.71 -5.81
C TYR A 308 1.12 -2.76 -6.62
N HIS A 309 1.26 -3.28 -7.83
CA HIS A 309 0.17 -3.46 -8.77
C HIS A 309 -0.08 -4.95 -9.00
N ALA A 310 -1.34 -5.31 -9.20
CA ALA A 310 -1.68 -6.59 -9.83
C ALA A 310 -1.84 -6.37 -11.35
N PRO A 311 -1.63 -7.39 -12.19
CA PRO A 311 -1.88 -7.30 -13.62
C PRO A 311 -3.30 -6.81 -13.92
N ALA A 312 -3.43 -5.96 -14.92
CA ALA A 312 -4.72 -5.38 -15.29
C ALA A 312 -5.70 -6.42 -15.83
N ILE A 313 -6.97 -6.24 -15.48
CA ILE A 313 -8.10 -6.93 -16.09
C ILE A 313 -8.63 -6.13 -17.28
N GLY A 314 -9.44 -6.76 -18.10
CA GLY A 314 -10.03 -6.13 -19.29
C GLY A 314 -9.04 -6.01 -20.44
N GLY A 315 -9.51 -5.44 -21.54
CA GLY A 315 -8.86 -5.47 -22.84
C GLY A 315 -9.38 -6.63 -23.69
N LYS A 316 -9.18 -6.52 -24.99
CA LYS A 316 -9.75 -7.46 -25.97
C LYS A 316 -9.24 -8.88 -25.70
N GLY A 317 -10.14 -9.78 -25.31
CA GLY A 317 -9.85 -11.19 -25.05
C GLY A 317 -9.22 -11.49 -23.69
N ALA A 318 -9.05 -10.49 -22.82
CA ALA A 318 -8.51 -10.67 -21.48
C ALA A 318 -9.61 -10.93 -20.43
N PRO A 319 -9.27 -11.51 -19.27
CA PRO A 319 -10.22 -11.76 -18.20
C PRO A 319 -10.92 -10.47 -17.72
N ARG A 320 -12.21 -10.57 -17.41
CA ARG A 320 -12.99 -9.47 -16.79
C ARG A 320 -12.90 -9.46 -15.27
N TYR A 321 -12.08 -10.31 -14.67
CA TYR A 321 -11.81 -10.31 -13.24
C TYR A 321 -10.38 -10.74 -12.97
N GLY A 322 -9.88 -10.37 -11.80
CA GLY A 322 -8.53 -10.70 -11.33
C GLY A 322 -8.53 -10.83 -9.82
N ASP A 323 -7.79 -11.82 -9.34
CA ASP A 323 -7.56 -12.06 -7.92
C ASP A 323 -6.13 -11.68 -7.56
N ASP A 324 -5.99 -10.95 -6.47
CA ASP A 324 -4.72 -10.55 -5.89
C ASP A 324 -4.67 -11.00 -4.42
N VAL A 325 -3.49 -11.43 -3.99
CA VAL A 325 -3.23 -11.85 -2.62
C VAL A 325 -1.91 -11.26 -2.18
N SER A 326 -1.95 -10.47 -1.11
CA SER A 326 -0.76 -10.02 -0.39
C SER A 326 -0.81 -10.33 1.10
N GLN A 327 0.36 -10.30 1.71
CA GLN A 327 0.55 -10.40 3.14
C GLN A 327 1.42 -9.26 3.61
N VAL A 328 1.10 -8.72 4.79
CA VAL A 328 1.92 -7.75 5.50
C VAL A 328 2.40 -8.38 6.79
N TRP A 329 3.70 -8.27 7.05
CA TRP A 329 4.34 -8.70 8.29
C TRP A 329 5.10 -7.53 8.88
N ALA A 330 4.77 -7.16 10.11
CA ALA A 330 5.37 -6.03 10.80
C ALA A 330 6.07 -6.49 12.07
N TYR A 331 7.30 -6.00 12.25
CA TYR A 331 8.19 -6.38 13.32
C TYR A 331 8.74 -5.16 14.04
N ARG A 332 8.91 -5.29 15.36
CA ARG A 332 9.62 -4.31 16.20
C ARG A 332 10.57 -5.03 17.13
N GLY A 333 11.79 -4.54 17.25
CA GLY A 333 12.80 -5.13 18.14
C GLY A 333 14.14 -4.42 18.06
N SER A 334 15.18 -5.06 18.58
CA SER A 334 16.55 -4.57 18.44
C SER A 334 16.95 -4.51 16.97
N ARG A 335 17.76 -3.51 16.60
CA ARG A 335 18.29 -3.35 15.23
C ARG A 335 18.98 -4.61 14.71
N GLU A 336 19.71 -5.33 15.57
CA GLU A 336 20.34 -6.61 15.21
C GLU A 336 19.29 -7.67 14.79
N ALA A 337 18.24 -7.87 15.59
CA ALA A 337 17.17 -8.81 15.26
C ALA A 337 16.41 -8.37 14.00
N ILE A 338 16.21 -7.08 13.79
CA ILE A 338 15.60 -6.54 12.57
C ILE A 338 16.48 -6.82 11.35
N ALA A 339 17.81 -6.66 11.48
CA ALA A 339 18.74 -6.98 10.41
C ALA A 339 18.74 -8.48 10.06
N GLN A 340 18.65 -9.34 11.07
CA GLN A 340 18.46 -10.78 10.85
C GLN A 340 17.12 -11.07 10.16
N ALA A 341 16.02 -10.42 10.57
CA ALA A 341 14.72 -10.59 9.94
C ALA A 341 14.70 -10.12 8.47
N ALA A 342 15.38 -9.01 8.15
CA ALA A 342 15.54 -8.54 6.79
C ALA A 342 16.32 -9.56 5.93
N MET A 343 17.39 -10.14 6.48
CA MET A 343 18.12 -11.20 5.79
C MET A 343 17.25 -12.43 5.53
N GLU A 344 16.49 -12.90 6.52
CA GLU A 344 15.63 -14.09 6.38
C GLU A 344 14.44 -13.88 5.43
N LEU A 345 13.82 -12.69 5.45
CA LEU A 345 12.59 -12.44 4.69
C LEU A 345 12.84 -11.88 3.28
N LEU A 346 13.91 -11.12 3.11
CA LEU A 346 14.23 -10.40 1.88
C LEU A 346 15.59 -10.78 1.27
N GLY A 347 16.47 -11.47 2.01
CA GLY A 347 17.82 -11.79 1.53
C GLY A 347 18.76 -10.58 1.48
N VAL A 348 18.47 -9.52 2.24
CA VAL A 348 19.22 -8.25 2.22
C VAL A 348 19.70 -7.85 3.61
N THR A 349 20.89 -7.27 3.69
CA THR A 349 21.45 -6.70 4.93
C THR A 349 20.92 -5.29 5.16
N VAL A 350 20.78 -4.81 6.40
CA VAL A 350 20.32 -3.44 6.72
C VAL A 350 21.11 -2.84 7.89
#